data_AF-A0A1L3GMS9-F1
#
_entry.id   AF-A0A1L3GMS9-F1
#
_cell.length_a   1.000
_cell.length_b   1.000
_cell.length_c   1.000
_cell.angle_alpha   90.00
_cell.angle_beta   90.00
_cell.angle_gamma   90.00
#
_symmetry.space_group_name_H-M   'P 1'
#
loop_
_entity.id
_entity.type
_entity.pdbx_description
1 polymer ?
#
loop_
_entity_poly.entity_id
_entity_poly.type
_entity_poly.pdbx_seq_one_letter_code
_entity_poly.pdbx_strand_id
1 'polypeptide(L)' 'MEGQDLASLQQLCDERPRFRLLFEEHLLLEKQLTMLDQKPHLTPEEELERKKIQKLKLAGKDEMEHIKREWTQ' A
#
# COMPACT_ATOMS: atom_id res chain seq x y z
N MET A 1 4.39 -17.58 13.51
CA MET A 1 4.72 -16.24 14.04
C MET A 1 4.13 -15.23 13.06
N GLU A 2 2.90 -14.78 13.26
CA GLU A 2 2.28 -13.74 12.40
C GLU A 2 1.63 -12.62 13.24
N GLY A 3 1.71 -12.72 14.57
CA GLY A 3 1.14 -11.74 15.50
C GLY A 3 2.10 -10.62 15.95
N GLN A 4 3.40 -10.73 15.66
CA GLN A 4 4.36 -9.66 16.01
C GLN A 4 4.36 -8.52 14.98
N ASP A 5 4.07 -8.81 13.70
CA ASP A 5 4.11 -7.82 12.62
C ASP A 5 3.15 -6.64 12.80
N LEU A 6 1.95 -6.86 13.35
CA LEU A 6 0.94 -5.79 13.50
C LEU A 6 1.29 -4.79 14.61
N ALA A 7 1.86 -5.27 15.72
CA ALA A 7 2.29 -4.39 16.81
C ALA A 7 3.46 -3.51 16.37
N SER A 8 4.42 -4.11 15.67
CA SER A 8 5.56 -3.43 15.06
C SER A 8 5.15 -2.39 14.03
N LEU A 9 4.17 -2.73 13.17
CA LEU A 9 3.59 -1.80 12.19
C LEU A 9 2.97 -0.57 12.84
N GLN A 10 2.24 -0.77 13.94
CA GLN A 10 1.57 0.32 14.64
C GLN A 10 2.60 1.26 15.30
N GLN A 11 3.66 0.69 15.90
CA GLN A 11 4.79 1.49 16.41
C GLN A 11 5.54 2.20 15.28
N LEU A 12 5.79 1.55 14.14
CA LEU A 12 6.41 2.17 12.96
C LEU A 12 5.60 3.36 12.44
N CYS A 13 4.28 3.25 12.46
CA CYS A 13 3.37 4.30 12.03
C CYS A 13 3.41 5.51 13.00
N ASP A 14 3.57 5.25 14.30
CA ASP A 14 3.66 6.26 15.35
C ASP A 14 5.04 6.95 15.35
N GLU A 15 6.11 6.16 15.22
CA GLU A 15 7.50 6.61 15.32
C GLU A 15 8.02 7.17 13.98
N ARG A 16 7.50 6.70 12.84
CA ARG A 16 7.90 7.15 11.50
C ARG A 16 6.71 7.65 10.68
N PRO A 17 6.59 8.98 10.48
CA PRO A 17 5.53 9.56 9.63
C PRO A 17 5.64 9.11 8.17
N ARG A 18 6.84 8.69 7.72
CA ARG A 18 7.03 8.11 6.37
C ARG A 18 6.25 6.80 6.19
N PHE A 19 6.24 5.93 7.19
CA PHE A 19 5.50 4.67 7.12
C PHE A 19 4.00 4.94 7.08
N ARG A 20 3.53 5.88 7.91
CA ARG A 20 2.14 6.33 7.92
C ARG A 20 1.70 6.86 6.55
N LEU A 21 2.50 7.73 5.93
CA LEU A 21 2.25 8.24 4.58
C LEU A 21 2.13 7.12 3.54
N LEU A 22 3.06 6.15 3.55
CA LEU A 22 3.02 5.00 2.66
C LEU A 22 1.77 4.13 2.87
N PHE A 23 1.35 3.96 4.12
CA PHE A 23 0.16 3.18 4.46
C PHE A 23 -1.12 3.88 4.02
N GLU A 24 -1.21 5.21 4.21
CA GLU A 24 -2.31 6.02 3.71
C GLU A 24 -2.37 6.00 2.18
N GLU A 25 -1.22 6.12 1.51
CA GLU A 25 -1.13 6.03 0.06
C GLU A 25 -1.55 4.64 -0.45
N HIS A 26 -1.10 3.57 0.21
CA HIS A 26 -1.52 2.20 -0.11
C HIS A 26 -3.04 2.01 0.05
N LEU A 27 -3.65 2.52 1.14
CA LEU A 27 -5.10 2.49 1.34
C LEU A 27 -5.84 3.27 0.24
N LEU A 28 -5.33 4.43 -0.15
CA LEU A 28 -5.91 5.25 -1.21
C LEU A 28 -5.87 4.52 -2.56
N LEU A 29 -4.73 3.91 -2.87
CA LEU A 29 -4.53 3.11 -4.08
C LEU A 29 -5.43 1.88 -4.10
N GLU A 30 -5.56 1.17 -2.97
CA GLU A 30 -6.45 0.03 -2.85
C GLU A 30 -7.91 0.43 -3.09
N LYS A 31 -8.35 1.53 -2.48
CA LYS A 31 -9.73 2.03 -2.65
C LYS A 31 -10.02 2.42 -4.09
N GLN A 32 -9.08 3.09 -4.77
CA GLN A 32 -9.20 3.40 -6.19
C GLN A 32 -9.23 2.14 -7.04
N LEU A 33 -8.37 1.15 -6.75
CA LEU A 33 -8.37 -0.14 -7.44
C LEU A 33 -9.71 -0.85 -7.28
N THR A 34 -10.28 -0.87 -6.07
CA THR A 34 -11.59 -1.48 -5.80
C THR A 34 -12.70 -0.77 -6.56
N MET A 35 -12.70 0.56 -6.64
CA MET A 35 -13.68 1.31 -7.44
C MET A 35 -13.61 0.95 -8.93
N LEU A 36 -12.40 0.75 -9.45
CA LEU A 36 -12.18 0.30 -10.83
C LEU A 36 -12.60 -1.17 -11.00
N ASP A 37 -12.30 -2.03 -10.05
CA ASP A 37 -12.64 -3.46 -10.09
C ASP A 37 -14.17 -3.70 -9.98
N GLN A 38 -14.87 -2.84 -9.24
CA GLN A 38 -16.33 -2.83 -9.15
C GLN A 38 -17.02 -2.41 -10.44
N LYS A 39 -16.32 -1.73 -11.37
CA LYS A 39 -16.90 -1.37 -12.65
C LYS A 39 -16.86 -2.58 -13.60
N PRO A 40 -18.00 -2.98 -14.16
CA PRO A 40 -18.06 -4.11 -15.09
C PRO A 40 -17.34 -3.83 -16.42
N HIS A 41 -17.23 -2.55 -16.80
CA HIS A 41 -16.52 -2.10 -17.99
C HIS A 41 -15.63 -0.92 -17.62
N LEU A 42 -14.33 -1.09 -17.81
CA LEU A 42 -13.33 -0.04 -17.65
C LEU A 42 -13.05 0.58 -19.01
N THR A 43 -12.96 1.90 -19.07
CA THR A 43 -12.45 2.60 -20.24
C THR A 43 -10.94 2.36 -20.39
N PRO A 44 -10.35 2.56 -21.58
CA PRO A 44 -8.90 2.42 -21.78
C PRO A 44 -8.07 3.33 -20.86
N GLU A 45 -8.60 4.49 -20.49
CA GLU A 45 -7.99 5.39 -19.49
C GLU A 45 -7.99 4.75 -18.10
N GLU A 46 -9.11 4.15 -17.70
CA GLU A 46 -9.24 3.47 -16.41
C GLU A 46 -8.41 2.18 -16.33
N GLU A 47 -8.22 1.43 -17.43
CA GLU A 47 -7.30 0.29 -17.47
C GLU A 47 -5.85 0.72 -17.26
N LEU A 48 -5.46 1.86 -17.86
CA LEU A 48 -4.14 2.46 -17.65
C LEU A 48 -3.97 2.92 -16.20
N GLU A 49 -4.99 3.56 -15.62
CA GLU A 49 -5.00 3.91 -14.20
C GLU A 49 -4.90 2.67 -13.30
N ARG A 50 -5.69 1.62 -13.55
CA ARG A 50 -5.64 0.36 -12.80
C ARG A 50 -4.23 -0.24 -12.83
N LYS A 51 -3.56 -0.23 -13.97
CA LYS A 51 -2.16 -0.69 -14.10
C LYS A 51 -1.18 0.20 -13.34
N LYS A 52 -1.35 1.53 -13.40
CA LYS A 52 -0.54 2.47 -12.60
C LYS A 52 -0.74 2.23 -11.10
N ILE A 53 -1.98 2.14 -10.65
CA ILE A 53 -2.35 1.90 -9.25
C ILE A 53 -1.76 0.58 -8.76
N GLN A 54 -1.82 -0.50 -9.56
CA GLN A 54 -1.17 -1.77 -9.20
C GLN A 54 0.35 -1.61 -9.03
N LYS A 55 1.03 -0.87 -9.93
CA LYS A 55 2.46 -0.61 -9.79
C LYS A 55 2.79 0.23 -8.55
N LEU A 56 2.02 1.28 -8.29
CA LEU A 56 2.19 2.13 -7.12
C LEU A 56 1.94 1.33 -5.83
N LYS A 57 0.92 0.47 -5.82
CA LYS A 57 0.59 -0.40 -4.69
C LYS A 57 1.72 -1.42 -4.45
N LEU A 58 2.31 -1.97 -5.52
CA LEU A 58 3.49 -2.84 -5.43
C LEU A 58 4.68 -2.08 -4.85
N ALA A 59 4.96 -0.87 -5.34
CA ALA A 59 6.04 -0.02 -4.84
C ALA A 59 5.84 0.34 -3.36
N GLY A 60 4.62 0.71 -2.96
CA GLY A 60 4.29 0.99 -1.56
C GLY A 60 4.45 -0.25 -0.68
N LYS A 61 4.11 -1.44 -1.17
CA LYS A 61 4.35 -2.71 -0.46
C LYS A 61 5.84 -2.99 -0.31
N ASP A 62 6.63 -2.81 -1.37
CA ASP A 62 8.09 -2.97 -1.36
C ASP A 62 8.74 -2.02 -0.34
N GLU A 63 8.33 -0.75 -0.34
CA GLU A 63 8.81 0.26 0.61
C GLU A 63 8.41 -0.09 2.05
N MET A 64 7.17 -0.56 2.27
CA MET A 64 6.72 -1.03 3.59
C MET A 64 7.53 -2.25 4.07
N GLU A 65 7.83 -3.21 3.19
CA GLU A 65 8.70 -4.36 3.49
C GLU A 65 10.14 -3.91 3.78
N HIS A 66 10.64 -2.91 3.06
CA HIS A 66 11.96 -2.36 3.29
C HIS A 66 12.07 -1.70 4.67
N ILE A 67 11.07 -0.89 5.06
CA ILE A 67 11.04 -0.26 6.38
C ILE A 67 10.89 -1.33 7.48
N LYS A 68 10.07 -2.37 7.26
CA LYS A 68 9.97 -3.50 8.19
C LYS A 68 11.30 -4.23 8.37
N ARG A 69 12.03 -4.49 7.26
CA ARG A 69 13.35 -5.12 7.30
C ARG A 69 14.35 -4.28 8.10
N GLU A 70 14.41 -2.98 7.81
CA GLU A 70 15.29 -2.04 8.51
C GLU A 70 14.99 -1.96 10.01
N TRP A 71 13.74 -2.15 10.42
CA TRP A 71 13.35 -2.12 11.84
C TRP A 71 13.71 -3.40 12.60
N THR A 72 13.71 -4.54 11.91
CA THR A 72 14.04 -5.84 12.52
C THR A 72 15.55 -6.12 12.55
N GLN A 73 16.36 -5.28 11.90
CA GLN A 73 17.82 -5.42 11.73
C GLN A 73 18.60 -4.76 12.87
#